data_AF-A0A258YNA6-F1
#
_entry.id   AF-A0A258YNA6-F1
#
_cell.length_a   1.000
_cell.length_b   1.000
_cell.length_c   1.000
_cell.angle_alpha   90.00
_cell.angle_beta   90.00
_cell.angle_gamma   90.00
#
_symmetry.space_group_name_H-M   'P 1'
#
loop_
_entity.id
_entity.type
_entity.pdbx_description
1 polymer ?
#
loop_
_entity_poly.entity_id
_entity_poly.type
_entity_poly.pdbx_seq_one_letter_code
_entity_poly.pdbx_strand_id
1 'polypeptide(L)'
;MILVTGGAGFIGANFILDWLRVNDEAVLNLDKLTYAGNLENLASLQGDPRHVFVQGDIGDRALLDKLLAEHRPRAIVNFAAESHV
;
A
#
# COMPACT_ATOMS: atom_id res chain seq x y z
N MET A 1 -11.23 -2.10 -5.59
CA MET A 1 -9.84 -2.02 -5.08
C MET A 1 -9.86 -1.43 -3.69
N ILE A 2 -8.87 -1.75 -2.87
CA ILE A 2 -8.65 -1.16 -1.55
C ILE A 2 -7.38 -0.31 -1.55
N LEU A 3 -7.32 0.71 -0.69
CA LEU A 3 -6.09 1.47 -0.42
C LEU A 3 -5.46 0.93 0.87
N VAL A 4 -4.21 0.50 0.77
CA VAL A 4 -3.39 0.07 1.91
C VAL A 4 -2.27 1.08 2.07
N THR A 5 -2.13 1.68 3.25
CA THR A 5 -0.97 2.53 3.56
C THR A 5 0.04 1.76 4.40
N GLY A 6 1.33 2.07 4.26
CA GLY A 6 2.39 1.37 5.00
C GLY A 6 2.60 -0.07 4.51
N GLY A 7 2.23 -0.35 3.25
CA GLY A 7 2.23 -1.68 2.67
C GLY A 7 3.62 -2.24 2.33
N ALA A 8 4.69 -1.45 2.44
CA ALA A 8 6.07 -1.93 2.33
C ALA A 8 6.67 -2.34 3.69
N GLY A 9 5.99 -2.05 4.80
CA GLY A 9 6.37 -2.50 6.14
C GLY A 9 6.00 -3.97 6.41
N PHE A 10 6.34 -4.47 7.60
CA PHE A 10 6.18 -5.90 7.94
C PHE A 10 4.72 -6.40 7.84
N ILE A 11 3.80 -5.81 8.63
CA ILE A 11 2.39 -6.24 8.64
C ILE A 11 1.71 -5.87 7.32
N GLY A 12 1.96 -4.66 6.81
CA GLY A 12 1.37 -4.17 5.57
C GLY A 12 1.70 -5.05 4.37
N ALA A 13 2.95 -5.47 4.21
CA ALA A 13 3.33 -6.32 3.08
C ALA A 13 2.68 -7.70 3.17
N ASN A 14 2.68 -8.34 4.34
CA ASN A 14 2.02 -9.63 4.53
C ASN A 14 0.52 -9.54 4.25
N PHE A 15 -0.14 -8.46 4.69
CA PHE A 15 -1.55 -8.22 4.39
C PHE A 15 -1.79 -8.16 2.87
N ILE A 16 -0.96 -7.42 2.12
CA ILE A 16 -1.11 -7.29 0.66
C ILE A 16 -0.87 -8.64 -0.04
N LEU A 17 0.19 -9.36 0.34
CA LEU A 17 0.51 -10.68 -0.21
C LEU A 17 -0.64 -11.67 0.00
N ASP A 18 -1.17 -11.75 1.23
CA ASP A 18 -2.30 -12.62 1.54
C ASP A 18 -3.58 -12.17 0.83
N TRP A 19 -3.83 -10.85 0.74
CA TRP A 19 -4.99 -10.30 0.05
C TRP A 19 -5.04 -10.72 -1.42
N LEU A 20 -3.93 -10.55 -2.15
CA LEU A 20 -3.84 -10.86 -3.59
C LEU A 20 -3.75 -12.35 -3.89
N ARG A 21 -3.45 -13.18 -2.88
CA ARG A 21 -3.49 -14.64 -2.97
C ARG A 21 -4.91 -15.20 -2.98
N VAL A 22 -5.82 -14.57 -2.24
CA VAL A 22 -7.19 -15.11 -2.03
C VAL A 22 -8.30 -14.25 -2.61
N ASN A 23 -7.98 -13.05 -3.12
CA ASN A 23 -8.92 -12.15 -3.77
C ASN A 23 -8.40 -11.69 -5.13
N ASP A 24 -9.31 -11.45 -6.08
CA ASP A 24 -9.01 -10.79 -7.36
C ASP A 24 -9.09 -9.26 -7.27
N GLU A 25 -9.41 -8.72 -6.10
CA GLU A 25 -9.52 -7.28 -5.91
C GLU A 25 -8.15 -6.61 -5.79
N ALA A 26 -7.87 -5.66 -6.69
CA ALA A 26 -6.64 -4.89 -6.71
C ALA A 26 -6.39 -4.09 -5.42
N VAL A 27 -5.10 -3.83 -5.16
CA VAL A 27 -4.58 -3.04 -4.05
C VAL A 27 -3.84 -1.83 -4.59
N LEU A 28 -4.21 -0.64 -4.10
CA LEU A 28 -3.38 0.56 -4.16
C LEU A 28 -2.53 0.61 -2.89
N ASN A 29 -1.23 0.44 -3.02
CA ASN A 29 -0.28 0.47 -1.91
C ASN A 29 0.40 1.84 -1.87
N LEU A 30 0.11 2.63 -0.84
CA LEU A 30 0.76 3.92 -0.57
C LEU A 30 1.78 3.74 0.55
N ASP A 31 3.05 3.93 0.25
CA ASP A 31 4.11 3.85 1.25
C ASP A 31 5.13 4.98 1.09
N LYS A 32 5.58 5.55 2.21
CA LYS A 32 6.59 6.61 2.19
C LYS A 32 7.99 6.07 1.92
N LEU A 33 8.20 4.77 2.10
CA LEU A 33 9.49 4.09 2.14
C LEU A 33 10.43 4.78 3.14
N THR A 34 9.97 4.88 4.39
CA THR A 34 10.84 5.26 5.51
C THR A 34 11.83 4.13 5.80
N TYR A 35 12.63 4.25 6.86
CA TYR A 35 13.62 3.22 7.21
C TYR A 35 13.00 1.82 7.42
N ALA A 36 11.73 1.75 7.81
CA ALA A 36 11.00 0.51 8.05
C ALA A 36 10.32 -0.06 6.79
N GLY A 37 10.28 0.68 5.69
CA GLY A 37 9.69 0.25 4.42
C GLY A 37 10.70 -0.47 3.53
N ASN A 38 10.36 -1.65 3.03
CA ASN A 38 11.22 -2.42 2.14
C ASN A 38 10.43 -3.02 0.97
N LEU A 39 10.74 -2.58 -0.26
CA LEU A 39 10.09 -3.08 -1.48
C LEU A 39 10.37 -4.56 -1.76
N GLU A 40 11.46 -5.11 -1.24
CA GLU A 40 11.77 -6.55 -1.38
C GLU A 40 10.71 -7.43 -0.72
N ASN A 41 9.97 -6.91 0.29
CA ASN A 41 8.83 -7.61 0.88
C ASN A 41 7.71 -7.89 -0.15
N LEU A 42 7.68 -7.12 -1.24
CA LEU A 42 6.65 -7.18 -2.29
C LEU A 42 7.21 -7.65 -3.64
N ALA A 43 8.45 -8.16 -3.69
CA ALA A 43 9.12 -8.54 -4.92
C ALA A 43 8.34 -9.59 -5.73
N SER A 44 7.60 -10.48 -5.06
CA SER A 44 6.74 -11.48 -5.70
C SER A 44 5.55 -10.89 -6.46
N LEU A 45 5.20 -9.63 -6.21
CA LEU A 45 4.11 -8.91 -6.89
C LEU A 45 4.62 -8.07 -8.06
N GLN A 46 5.92 -8.13 -8.40
CA GLN A 46 6.49 -7.35 -9.48
C GLN A 46 5.80 -7.70 -10.82
N GLY A 47 5.13 -6.71 -11.41
CA GLY A 47 4.38 -6.87 -12.66
C GLY A 47 2.96 -7.43 -12.50
N ASP A 48 2.48 -7.71 -11.27
CA ASP A 48 1.07 -8.05 -11.05
C ASP A 48 0.21 -6.78 -11.25
N PRO A 49 -0.69 -6.74 -12.26
CA PRO A 49 -1.52 -5.57 -12.53
C PRO A 49 -2.50 -5.25 -11.40
N ARG A 50 -2.72 -6.18 -10.46
CA ARG A 50 -3.56 -6.00 -9.28
C ARG A 50 -2.83 -5.27 -8.16
N HIS A 51 -1.52 -5.09 -8.22
CA HIS A 51 -0.74 -4.34 -7.25
C HIS A 51 -0.23 -3.02 -7.85
N VAL A 52 -0.83 -1.91 -7.42
CA VAL A 52 -0.41 -0.56 -7.83
C VAL A 52 0.35 0.07 -6.67
N PHE A 53 1.63 0.34 -6.87
CA PHE A 53 2.47 0.99 -5.86
C PHE A 53 2.58 2.50 -6.10
N VAL A 54 2.42 3.28 -5.03
CA VAL A 54 2.64 4.73 -5.01
C VAL A 54 3.59 5.05 -3.86
N GLN A 55 4.73 5.63 -4.18
CA GLN A 55 5.61 6.19 -3.15
C GLN A 55 5.11 7.57 -2.73
N GLY A 56 4.78 7.74 -1.45
CA GLY A 56 4.28 9.01 -0.94
C GLY A 56 3.94 9.02 0.55
N ASP A 57 3.72 10.21 1.09
CA ASP A 57 3.40 10.42 2.51
C ASP A 57 1.88 10.49 2.71
N ILE A 58 1.36 9.83 3.74
CA ILE A 58 -0.06 9.96 4.15
C ILE A 58 -0.39 11.37 4.66
N GLY A 59 0.62 12.16 5.05
CA GLY A 59 0.49 13.58 5.37
C GLY A 59 0.33 14.50 4.15
N ASP A 60 0.59 14.02 2.93
CA ASP A 60 0.39 14.78 1.71
C ASP A 60 -1.09 14.76 1.31
N ARG A 61 -1.80 15.83 1.68
CA ARG A 61 -3.22 15.98 1.40
C ARG A 61 -3.53 15.99 -0.10
N ALA A 62 -2.72 16.66 -0.90
CA ALA A 62 -2.97 16.80 -2.34
C ALA A 62 -2.79 15.45 -3.05
N LEU A 63 -1.79 14.67 -2.64
CA LEU A 63 -1.61 13.30 -3.11
C LEU A 63 -2.81 12.43 -2.74
N LEU A 64 -3.25 12.44 -1.47
CA LEU A 64 -4.41 11.65 -1.06
C LEU A 64 -5.67 12.05 -1.82
N ASP A 65 -5.95 13.34 -1.98
CA ASP A 65 -7.12 13.81 -2.74
C ASP A 65 -7.07 13.31 -4.19
N LYS A 66 -5.89 13.35 -4.84
CA LYS A 66 -5.69 12.79 -6.19
C LYS A 66 -5.95 11.29 -6.21
N LEU A 67 -5.30 10.52 -5.32
CA LEU A 67 -5.40 9.06 -5.30
C LEU A 67 -6.84 8.59 -5.03
N LEU A 68 -7.55 9.25 -4.11
CA LEU A 68 -8.93 8.92 -3.78
C LEU A 68 -9.89 9.24 -4.95
N ALA A 69 -9.68 10.35 -5.66
CA ALA A 69 -10.49 10.71 -6.82
C ALA A 69 -10.24 9.79 -8.03
N GLU A 70 -8.98 9.45 -8.29
CA GLU A 70 -8.55 8.62 -9.42
C GLU A 70 -8.96 7.15 -9.23
N HIS A 71 -8.62 6.57 -8.09
CA HIS A 71 -8.75 5.13 -7.85
C HIS A 71 -10.06 4.73 -7.15
N ARG A 72 -10.71 5.66 -6.44
CA ARG A 72 -11.98 5.46 -5.70
C ARG A 72 -11.99 4.13 -4.90
N PRO A 73 -11.02 3.91 -4.01
CA PRO A 73 -10.97 2.67 -3.23
C PRO A 73 -12.24 2.53 -2.38
N ARG A 74 -12.80 1.31 -2.29
CA ARG A 74 -14.01 1.06 -1.49
C ARG A 74 -13.76 1.05 0.02
N ALA A 75 -12.51 0.88 0.42
CA ALA A 75 -12.05 0.81 1.81
C ALA A 75 -10.58 1.26 1.89
N ILE A 76 -10.21 1.73 3.09
CA ILE A 76 -8.84 2.12 3.43
C ILE A 76 -8.39 1.27 4.63
N VAL A 77 -7.22 0.65 4.51
CA VAL A 77 -6.53 -0.07 5.59
C VAL A 77 -5.24 0.68 5.90
N ASN A 78 -5.15 1.25 7.11
CA ASN A 78 -4.07 2.17 7.47
C ASN A 78 -3.03 1.48 8.38
N PHE A 79 -1.90 1.03 7.83
CA PHE A 79 -0.77 0.52 8.62
C PHE A 79 0.37 1.52 8.77
N ALA A 80 0.39 2.59 7.95
CA ALA A 80 1.44 3.60 7.99
C ALA A 80 1.56 4.24 9.39
N ALA A 81 2.69 4.01 10.04
CA ALA A 81 3.05 4.59 11.34
C ALA A 81 4.57 4.52 11.52
N GLU A 82 5.11 5.41 12.36
CA GLU A 82 6.48 5.28 12.87
C GLU A 82 6.43 4.47 14.17
N SER A 83 6.82 3.19 14.11
CA SER A 83 7.04 2.39 15.30
C SER A 83 8.47 2.62 15.78
N HIS A 84 8.64 3.07 17.02
CA HIS A 84 9.95 3.04 17.64
C HIS A 84 10.18 1.60 18.10
N VAL A 85 11.18 0.94 17.52
CA VAL A 85 11.72 -0.33 18.02
C VAL A 85 13.19 -0.12 18.34
#